data_AF-A0A1B8RMK8-F1
#
_entry.id   AF-A0A1B8RMK8-F1
#
_cell.length_a   1.000
_cell.length_b   1.000
_cell.length_c   1.000
_cell.angle_alpha   90.00
_cell.angle_beta   90.00
_cell.angle_gamma   90.00
#
_symmetry.space_group_name_H-M   'P 1'
#
loop_
_entity.id
_entity.type
_entity.pdbx_description
1 polymer ?
#
loop_
_entity_poly.entity_id
_entity_poly.type
_entity_poly.pdbx_seq_one_letter_code
_entity_poly.pdbx_strand_id
1 'polypeptide(L)'
;MLYFFARFYEYPREIVYLIVKKERFLNLAENEQVAVTEVMEEEKAEEQVVDNASDLYEEIRRYRYNKSKEEGNKPYFLFNNNTLDLLVKERPRTKEELLKIQGFGQVKVDKYGKELLEIINKFK
;
A
#
# COMPACT_ATOMS: atom_id res chain seq x y z
N MET A 1 9.37 26.05 -23.48
CA MET A 1 8.62 25.30 -22.44
C MET A 1 7.38 26.11 -21.98
N LEU A 2 6.61 26.65 -22.92
CA LEU A 2 5.42 27.51 -22.67
C LEU A 2 4.27 27.20 -23.65
N TYR A 3 4.39 26.12 -24.44
CA TYR A 3 3.43 25.78 -25.50
C TYR A 3 2.64 24.47 -25.26
N PHE A 4 2.83 23.80 -24.11
CA PHE A 4 2.21 22.49 -23.90
C PHE A 4 0.96 22.51 -23.00
N PHE A 5 0.67 23.62 -22.33
CA PHE A 5 -0.43 23.67 -21.34
C PHE A 5 -1.73 24.36 -21.80
N ALA A 6 -1.78 24.89 -23.04
CA ALA A 6 -2.91 25.71 -23.49
C ALA A 6 -3.76 25.10 -24.62
N ARG A 7 -3.70 23.78 -24.88
CA ARG A 7 -4.49 23.17 -25.96
C ARG A 7 -5.17 21.83 -25.64
N PHE A 8 -5.51 21.59 -24.39
CA PHE A 8 -6.20 20.34 -24.01
C PHE A 8 -7.74 20.43 -24.10
N TYR A 9 -8.32 21.58 -24.46
CA TYR A 9 -9.77 21.79 -24.53
C TYR A 9 -10.37 21.91 -25.95
N GLU A 10 -9.56 21.78 -27.02
CA GLU A 10 -10.04 21.90 -28.42
C GLU A 10 -10.20 20.57 -29.17
N TYR A 11 -9.85 19.42 -28.57
CA TYR A 11 -9.88 18.14 -29.29
C TYR A 11 -11.16 17.34 -29.01
N PRO A 12 -11.82 16.80 -30.06
CA PRO A 12 -13.02 15.97 -29.89
C PRO A 12 -12.69 14.71 -29.07
N ARG A 13 -13.65 14.25 -28.24
CA ARG A 13 -13.41 13.22 -27.21
C ARG A 13 -12.92 11.90 -27.78
N GLU A 14 -13.27 11.60 -29.02
CA GLU A 14 -12.83 10.43 -29.77
C GLU A 14 -11.32 10.45 -29.98
N ILE A 15 -10.75 11.62 -30.30
CA ILE A 15 -9.30 11.79 -30.51
C ILE A 15 -8.55 11.66 -29.18
N VAL A 16 -9.07 12.25 -28.10
CA VAL A 16 -8.48 12.11 -26.76
C VAL A 16 -8.46 10.64 -26.32
N TYR A 17 -9.55 9.91 -26.56
CA TYR A 17 -9.63 8.48 -26.25
C TYR A 17 -8.64 7.64 -27.07
N LEU A 18 -8.47 7.94 -28.36
CA LEU A 18 -7.51 7.26 -29.22
C LEU A 18 -6.06 7.55 -28.82
N ILE A 19 -5.75 8.78 -28.39
CA ILE A 19 -4.41 9.15 -27.87
C ILE A 19 -4.12 8.37 -26.58
N VAL A 20 -5.04 8.42 -25.60
CA VAL A 20 -4.88 7.69 -24.33
C VAL A 20 -4.79 6.18 -24.56
N LYS A 21 -5.61 5.63 -25.48
CA LYS A 21 -5.56 4.21 -25.83
C LYS A 21 -4.23 3.86 -26.51
N LYS A 22 -3.74 4.68 -27.44
CA LYS A 22 -2.44 4.48 -28.11
C LYS A 22 -1.27 4.57 -27.13
N GLU A 23 -1.26 5.54 -26.21
CA GLU A 23 -0.25 5.62 -25.15
C GLU A 23 -0.28 4.37 -24.27
N ARG A 24 -1.46 3.86 -23.91
CA ARG A 24 -1.59 2.62 -23.13
C ARG A 24 -1.09 1.40 -23.90
N PHE A 25 -1.32 1.32 -25.20
CA PHE A 25 -0.80 0.26 -26.08
C PHE A 25 0.72 0.33 -26.25
N LEU A 26 1.30 1.54 -26.34
CA LEU A 26 2.76 1.71 -26.39
C LEU A 26 3.42 1.30 -25.06
N ASN A 27 2.82 1.69 -23.93
CA ASN A 27 3.29 1.26 -22.61
C ASN A 27 3.20 -0.26 -22.40
N LEU A 28 2.23 -0.94 -23.03
CA LEU A 28 2.13 -2.41 -22.99
C LEU A 28 3.22 -3.08 -23.84
N ALA A 29 3.55 -2.52 -25.00
CA ALA A 29 4.61 -3.04 -25.87
C ALA A 29 6.02 -2.83 -25.28
N GLU A 30 6.24 -1.75 -24.54
CA GLU A 30 7.49 -1.53 -23.79
C GLU A 30 7.60 -2.47 -22.57
N ASN A 31 6.48 -2.87 -21.96
CA ASN A 31 6.46 -3.76 -20.80
C ASN A 31 6.72 -5.25 -21.10
N GLU A 32 6.70 -5.70 -22.36
CA GLU A 32 7.10 -7.08 -22.70
C GLU A 32 8.63 -7.29 -22.65
N GLN A 33 9.44 -6.23 -22.64
CA GLN A 33 10.88 -6.29 -22.35
C GLN A 33 11.23 -5.95 -20.89
N VAL A 34 10.25 -5.49 -20.09
CA VAL A 34 10.37 -5.19 -18.65
C VAL A 34 9.77 -6.35 -17.80
N ALA A 35 9.60 -7.53 -18.39
CA ALA A 35 9.20 -8.76 -17.67
C ALA A 35 10.30 -9.33 -16.74
N VAL A 36 11.45 -8.64 -16.62
CA VAL A 36 12.56 -9.00 -15.72
C VAL A 36 12.64 -8.07 -14.50
N THR A 37 11.71 -7.13 -14.34
CA THR A 37 11.72 -6.10 -13.27
C THR A 37 10.57 -6.27 -12.27
N GLU A 38 10.08 -7.50 -12.07
CA GLU A 38 9.16 -7.87 -10.97
C GLU A 38 9.90 -8.41 -9.73
N VAL A 39 11.18 -8.09 -9.59
CA VAL A 39 11.93 -8.30 -8.37
C VAL A 39 12.63 -6.99 -8.02
N MET A 40 12.55 -6.64 -6.73
CA MET A 40 13.34 -5.61 -6.02
C MET A 40 12.66 -4.26 -5.83
N GLU A 41 12.03 -4.11 -4.66
CA GLU A 41 12.11 -2.97 -3.72
C GLU A 41 11.24 -3.38 -2.50
N GLU A 42 11.76 -3.85 -1.36
CA GLU A 42 13.06 -3.69 -0.71
C GLU A 42 13.29 -4.91 0.19
N GLU A 43 14.37 -5.66 -0.04
CA GLU A 43 15.03 -6.45 1.01
C GLU A 43 16.42 -5.85 1.19
N LYS A 44 16.51 -4.85 2.07
CA LYS A 44 17.73 -4.57 2.81
C LYS A 44 17.57 -5.20 4.18
N ALA A 45 18.14 -6.39 4.33
CA ALA A 45 18.52 -6.89 5.64
C ALA A 45 19.77 -6.09 6.07
N GLU A 46 19.56 -5.01 6.82
CA GLU A 46 20.62 -4.38 7.62
C GLU A 46 20.19 -4.46 9.08
N GLU A 47 21.00 -5.19 9.85
CA GLU A 47 20.83 -5.42 11.27
C GLU A 47 21.35 -4.20 12.06
N GLN A 48 20.53 -3.74 13.02
CA GLN A 48 20.79 -2.87 14.17
C GLN A 48 20.92 -1.35 13.93
N VAL A 49 19.94 -0.55 14.39
CA VAL A 49 19.94 0.23 15.66
C VAL A 49 18.49 0.66 15.99
N VAL A 50 18.13 0.50 17.28
CA VAL A 50 16.85 0.76 17.96
C VAL A 50 16.05 1.98 17.47
N ASP A 51 15.13 1.75 16.54
CA ASP A 51 13.92 2.56 16.37
C ASP A 51 12.71 1.61 16.37
N ASN A 52 12.12 1.39 17.55
CA ASN A 52 10.99 0.47 17.76
C ASN A 52 9.80 0.76 16.82
N ALA A 53 9.68 1.99 16.31
CA ALA A 53 8.63 2.35 15.37
C ALA A 53 8.88 1.79 13.96
N SER A 54 10.14 1.83 13.48
CA SER A 54 10.53 1.30 12.17
C SER A 54 10.35 -0.22 12.11
N ASP A 55 10.77 -0.93 13.16
CA ASP A 55 10.64 -2.39 13.22
C ASP A 55 9.16 -2.83 13.30
N LEU A 56 8.34 -2.11 14.10
CA LEU A 56 6.90 -2.37 14.18
C LEU A 56 6.21 -2.09 12.83
N TYR A 57 6.61 -1.04 12.13
CA TYR A 57 6.09 -0.72 10.81
C TYR A 57 6.32 -1.87 9.83
N GLU A 58 7.56 -2.39 9.76
CA GLU A 58 7.89 -3.48 8.85
C GLU A 58 7.17 -4.78 9.20
N GLU A 59 7.00 -5.10 10.49
CA GLU A 59 6.22 -6.27 10.90
C GLU A 59 4.74 -6.16 10.51
N ILE A 60 4.11 -4.99 10.69
CA ILE A 60 2.71 -4.78 10.27
C ILE A 60 2.62 -4.79 8.73
N ARG A 61 3.60 -4.23 8.02
CA ARG A 61 3.67 -4.26 6.55
C ARG A 61 3.77 -5.69 6.03
N ARG A 62 4.64 -6.51 6.63
CA ARG A 62 4.82 -7.93 6.31
C ARG A 62 3.55 -8.72 6.59
N TYR A 63 2.94 -8.51 7.75
CA TYR A 63 1.63 -9.09 8.08
C TYR A 63 0.58 -8.75 7.02
N ARG A 64 0.45 -7.47 6.65
CA ARG A 64 -0.50 -7.02 5.62
C ARG A 64 -0.25 -7.71 4.28
N TYR A 65 1.01 -7.84 3.87
CA TYR A 65 1.38 -8.54 2.64
C TYR A 65 0.96 -10.02 2.69
N ASN A 66 1.37 -10.75 3.72
CA ASN A 66 1.08 -12.18 3.86
C ASN A 66 -0.42 -12.43 3.91
N LYS A 67 -1.14 -11.65 4.72
CA LYS A 67 -2.60 -11.79 4.85
C LYS A 67 -3.34 -11.46 3.55
N SER A 68 -2.85 -10.50 2.78
CA SER A 68 -3.44 -10.19 1.48
C SER A 68 -3.25 -11.33 0.48
N LYS A 69 -2.11 -12.03 0.53
CA LYS A 69 -1.85 -13.23 -0.30
C LYS A 69 -2.77 -14.37 0.11
N GLU A 70 -2.95 -14.63 1.41
CA GLU A 70 -3.89 -15.63 1.91
C GLU A 70 -5.32 -15.40 1.41
N GLU A 71 -5.73 -14.13 1.32
CA GLU A 71 -7.09 -13.74 0.92
C GLU A 71 -7.26 -13.48 -0.58
N GLY A 72 -6.20 -13.62 -1.39
CA GLY A 72 -6.24 -13.32 -2.82
C GLY A 72 -6.48 -11.84 -3.15
N ASN A 73 -6.21 -10.94 -2.21
CA ASN A 73 -6.44 -9.50 -2.33
C ASN A 73 -5.12 -8.73 -2.43
N LYS A 74 -5.18 -7.48 -2.93
CA LYS A 74 -4.03 -6.56 -2.84
C LYS A 74 -3.86 -6.06 -1.40
N PRO A 75 -2.63 -5.81 -0.90
CA PRO A 75 -2.37 -5.38 0.47
C PRO A 75 -3.23 -4.18 0.94
N TYR A 76 -3.42 -3.19 0.07
CA TYR A 76 -4.16 -1.97 0.42
C TYR A 76 -5.66 -2.22 0.71
N PHE A 77 -6.24 -3.34 0.26
CA PHE A 77 -7.64 -3.70 0.56
C PHE A 77 -7.84 -4.10 2.02
N LEU A 78 -6.82 -4.63 2.69
CA LEU A 78 -6.88 -4.93 4.12
C LEU A 78 -6.89 -3.61 4.90
N PHE A 79 -5.89 -2.78 4.68
CA PHE A 79 -5.82 -1.39 5.17
C PHE A 79 -4.74 -0.60 4.40
N ASN A 80 -4.96 0.71 4.27
CA ASN A 80 -4.05 1.60 3.54
C ASN A 80 -2.83 2.00 4.37
N ASN A 81 -1.87 2.70 3.76
CA ASN A 81 -0.63 3.12 4.45
C ASN A 81 -0.92 4.08 5.61
N ASN A 82 -1.85 5.02 5.44
CA ASN A 82 -2.26 5.91 6.54
C ASN A 82 -2.75 5.14 7.78
N THR A 83 -3.47 4.02 7.58
CA THR A 83 -3.90 3.16 8.69
C THR A 83 -2.71 2.47 9.35
N LEU A 84 -1.74 2.02 8.56
CA LEU A 84 -0.51 1.40 9.05
C LEU A 84 0.28 2.40 9.91
N ASP A 85 0.48 3.63 9.42
CA ASP A 85 1.15 4.71 10.14
C ASP A 85 0.47 4.98 11.49
N LEU A 86 -0.86 5.01 11.51
CA LEU A 86 -1.65 5.18 12.73
C LEU A 86 -1.48 4.00 13.71
N LEU A 87 -1.43 2.75 13.22
CA LEU A 87 -1.20 1.59 14.09
C LEU A 87 0.18 1.65 14.77
N VAL A 88 1.21 2.07 14.03
CA VAL A 88 2.58 2.22 14.55
C VAL A 88 2.69 3.37 15.54
N LYS A 89 2.00 4.47 15.26
CA LYS A 89 1.99 5.69 16.09
C LYS A 89 1.20 5.50 17.38
N GLU A 90 -0.04 5.00 17.28
CA GLU A 90 -0.97 4.92 18.41
C GLU A 90 -0.80 3.63 19.23
N ARG A 91 -0.16 2.60 18.66
CA ARG A 91 0.17 1.31 19.31
C ARG A 91 -0.98 0.72 20.13
N PRO A 92 -2.16 0.50 19.53
CA PRO A 92 -3.32 -0.01 20.24
C PRO A 92 -3.03 -1.35 20.90
N ARG A 93 -3.50 -1.50 22.15
CA ARG A 93 -3.34 -2.67 23.02
C ARG A 93 -4.65 -3.42 23.22
N THR A 94 -5.78 -2.81 22.82
CA THR A 94 -7.11 -3.41 22.93
C THR A 94 -7.89 -3.31 21.62
N LYS A 95 -8.93 -4.14 21.47
CA LYS A 95 -9.86 -4.06 20.34
C LYS A 95 -10.58 -2.70 20.28
N GLU A 96 -10.88 -2.13 21.44
CA GLU A 96 -11.52 -0.82 21.57
C GLU A 96 -10.62 0.31 21.08
N GLU A 97 -9.31 0.21 21.33
CA GLU A 97 -8.33 1.15 20.78
C GLU A 97 -8.16 0.97 19.27
N LEU A 98 -8.16 -0.28 18.77
CA LEU A 98 -8.16 -0.54 17.32
C LEU A 98 -9.38 0.07 16.62
N LEU A 99 -10.57 0.02 17.23
CA LEU A 99 -11.78 0.64 16.68
C LEU A 99 -11.68 2.17 16.54
N LYS A 100 -10.78 2.82 17.29
CA LYS A 100 -10.54 4.26 17.19
C LYS A 100 -9.58 4.61 16.04
N ILE A 101 -8.87 3.63 15.48
CA ILE A 101 -7.96 3.83 14.36
C ILE A 101 -8.76 4.04 13.07
N GLN A 102 -8.57 5.19 12.42
CA GLN A 102 -9.20 5.48 11.14
C GLN A 102 -8.85 4.40 10.12
N GLY A 103 -9.87 3.73 9.58
CA GLY A 103 -9.71 2.62 8.63
C GLY A 103 -9.92 1.23 9.24
N PHE A 104 -10.06 1.12 10.58
CA PHE A 104 -10.44 -0.08 11.32
C PHE A 104 -11.87 0.01 11.87
N GLY A 105 -12.82 -0.52 11.11
CA GLY A 105 -14.19 -0.77 11.61
C GLY A 105 -14.33 -2.16 12.25
N GLN A 106 -15.50 -2.44 12.83
CA GLN A 106 -15.81 -3.68 13.55
C GLN A 106 -15.40 -4.95 12.79
N VAL A 107 -15.77 -5.05 11.51
CA VAL A 107 -15.44 -6.20 10.65
C VAL A 107 -13.93 -6.46 10.59
N LYS A 108 -13.12 -5.41 10.47
CA LYS A 108 -11.66 -5.55 10.38
C LYS A 108 -11.03 -5.85 11.73
N VAL A 109 -11.58 -5.30 12.81
CA VAL A 109 -11.13 -5.61 14.18
C VAL A 109 -11.40 -7.07 14.52
N ASP A 110 -12.55 -7.60 14.12
CA ASP A 110 -12.88 -9.00 14.34
C ASP A 110 -12.01 -9.94 13.49
N LYS A 111 -11.69 -9.53 12.25
CA LYS A 111 -10.92 -10.34 11.31
C LYS A 111 -9.40 -10.30 11.52
N TYR A 112 -8.83 -9.12 11.78
CA TYR A 112 -7.38 -8.89 11.83
C TYR A 112 -6.87 -8.43 13.20
N GLY A 113 -7.78 -7.98 14.08
CA GLY A 113 -7.39 -7.29 15.31
C GLY A 113 -6.58 -8.17 16.26
N LYS A 114 -6.91 -9.46 16.37
CA LYS A 114 -6.15 -10.37 17.26
C LYS A 114 -4.67 -10.46 16.85
N GLU A 115 -4.40 -10.77 15.59
CA GLU A 115 -3.04 -10.92 15.06
C GLU A 115 -2.27 -9.59 15.13
N LEU A 116 -2.92 -8.47 14.81
CA LEU A 116 -2.30 -7.15 14.91
C LEU A 116 -1.94 -6.76 16.35
N LEU A 117 -2.83 -7.00 17.31
CA LEU A 117 -2.53 -6.75 18.72
C LEU A 117 -1.37 -7.63 19.20
N GLU A 118 -1.31 -8.88 18.78
CA GLU A 118 -0.18 -9.77 19.08
C GLU A 118 1.14 -9.23 18.52
N ILE A 119 1.14 -8.72 17.29
CA ILE A 119 2.32 -8.07 16.70
C ILE A 119 2.70 -6.83 17.51
N ILE A 120 1.77 -5.91 17.72
CA ILE A 120 2.01 -4.64 18.42
C ILE A 120 2.51 -4.89 19.86
N ASN A 121 2.01 -5.92 20.54
CA ASN A 121 2.41 -6.30 21.90
C ASN A 121 3.85 -6.83 22.03
N LYS A 122 4.49 -7.23 20.93
CA LYS A 122 5.92 -7.57 20.92
C LYS A 122 6.82 -6.34 21.03
N PHE A 123 6.32 -5.17 20.66
CA PHE A 123 7.07 -3.91 20.61
C PHE A 123 6.62 -2.98 21.75
N LYS A 124 7.57 -2.56 22.61
CA LYS A 124 7.33 -1.63 23.72
C LYS A 124 7.60 -0.19 23.30
#